data_AF-A0A964ALA3-F1
#
_entry.id   AF-A0A964ALA3-F1
#
_cell.length_a   1.000
_cell.length_b   1.000
_cell.length_c   1.000
_cell.angle_alpha   90.00
_cell.angle_beta   90.00
_cell.angle_gamma   90.00
#
_symmetry.space_group_name_H-M   'P 1'
#
loop_
_entity.id
_entity.type
_entity.pdbx_description
1 polymer ?
#
loop_
_entity_poly.entity_id
_entity_poly.type
_entity_poly.pdbx_seq_one_letter_code
_entity_poly.pdbx_strand_id
1 'polypeptide(L)'
;MLIYDEYGDQELSTFGFDPRVAFRARLVEDSYLKGATGIFTQPPQTFESYHPNPDVRTELDNERAWSTTLGYEHQLTDAISLEVEASTSAWTTSSSRTRTSPTCAPTSST
;
A
#
# COMPACT_ATOMS: atom_id res chain seq x y z
N MET A 1 31.82 -4.92 -24.58
CA MET A 1 32.10 -4.07 -23.40
C MET A 1 30.83 -3.29 -23.12
N LEU A 2 29.93 -3.86 -22.31
CA LEU A 2 28.71 -3.20 -21.86
C LEU A 2 29.02 -2.65 -20.47
N ILE A 3 28.90 -1.34 -20.32
CA ILE A 3 29.07 -0.64 -19.05
C ILE A 3 27.84 -1.01 -18.23
N TYR A 4 28.01 -1.90 -17.25
CA TYR A 4 27.03 -2.07 -16.19
C TYR A 4 27.19 -0.86 -15.28
N ASP A 5 26.21 0.04 -15.37
CA ASP A 5 26.11 1.19 -14.50
C ASP A 5 25.86 0.70 -13.07
N GLU A 6 26.68 1.19 -12.16
CA GLU A 6 26.80 0.84 -10.75
C GLU A 6 25.67 1.51 -9.94
N TYR A 7 24.43 1.36 -10.38
CA TYR A 7 23.24 1.76 -9.62
C TYR A 7 22.64 0.50 -9.03
N GLY A 8 22.96 0.26 -7.76
CA GLY A 8 22.54 -0.92 -7.02
C GLY A 8 21.06 -1.21 -7.23
N ASP A 9 20.76 -2.45 -7.66
CA ASP A 9 19.41 -3.00 -7.75
C ASP A 9 18.65 -2.69 -6.45
N GLN A 10 17.78 -1.67 -6.51
CA GLN A 10 16.80 -1.41 -5.47
C GLN A 10 15.71 -2.45 -5.65
N GLU A 11 15.65 -3.41 -4.73
CA GLU A 11 14.65 -4.46 -4.74
C GLU A 11 13.31 -3.87 -4.29
N LEU A 12 12.62 -3.21 -5.21
CA LEU A 12 11.26 -2.71 -5.00
C LEU A 12 10.31 -3.91 -5.01
N SER A 13 9.86 -4.31 -3.81
CA SER A 13 8.81 -5.31 -3.68
C SER A 13 7.56 -4.81 -4.43
N THR A 14 7.24 -5.44 -5.56
CA THR A 14 6.13 -4.99 -6.44
C THR A 14 4.88 -5.86 -6.26
N PHE A 15 4.98 -6.97 -5.52
CA PHE A 15 3.84 -7.88 -5.31
C PHE A 15 3.04 -7.48 -4.05
N GLY A 16 1.79 -7.05 -4.26
CA GLY A 16 0.81 -6.79 -3.21
C GLY A 16 -0.44 -7.63 -3.42
N PHE A 17 -0.97 -8.22 -2.34
CA PHE A 17 -2.26 -8.92 -2.34
C PHE A 17 -3.30 -8.04 -1.63
N ASP A 18 -4.30 -7.60 -2.39
CA ASP A 18 -5.34 -6.66 -1.96
C ASP A 18 -6.72 -7.33 -1.92
N PRO A 19 -7.03 -8.13 -0.90
CA PRO A 19 -8.36 -8.70 -0.76
C PRO A 19 -9.37 -7.59 -0.47
N ARG A 20 -10.47 -7.60 -1.22
CA ARG A 20 -11.58 -6.68 -1.04
C ARG A 20 -12.90 -7.44 -1.18
N VAL A 21 -13.83 -7.12 -0.30
CA VAL A 21 -15.19 -7.66 -0.32
C VAL A 21 -16.15 -6.47 -0.29
N ALA A 22 -17.15 -6.53 -1.15
CA ALA A 22 -18.23 -5.55 -1.18
C ALA A 22 -19.57 -6.28 -1.24
N PHE A 23 -20.59 -5.64 -0.66
CA PHE A 23 -21.96 -6.11 -0.73
C PHE A 23 -22.92 -4.95 -0.97
N ARG A 24 -24.05 -5.28 -1.59
CA ARG A 24 -25.23 -4.41 -1.68
C ARG A 24 -26.45 -5.28 -1.41
N ALA A 25 -27.19 -4.95 -0.38
CA ALA A 25 -28.40 -5.66 0.04
C ALA A 25 -29.59 -4.73 -0.06
N ARG A 26 -30.67 -5.18 -0.70
CA ARG A 26 -31.95 -4.49 -0.66
C ARG A 26 -32.58 -4.72 0.71
N LEU A 27 -32.91 -3.66 1.43
CA LEU A 27 -33.54 -3.77 2.75
C LEU A 27 -35.06 -3.78 2.64
N VAL A 28 -35.60 -2.82 1.89
CA VAL A 28 -37.03 -2.64 1.62
C VAL A 28 -37.23 -2.20 0.17
N GLU A 29 -38.45 -1.87 -0.22
CA GLU A 29 -38.67 -1.16 -1.48
C GLU A 29 -37.89 0.14 -1.47
N ASP A 30 -37.14 0.35 -2.56
CA ASP A 30 -36.37 1.56 -2.80
C ASP A 30 -35.23 1.89 -1.83
N SER A 31 -34.85 0.97 -0.92
CA SER A 31 -33.68 1.14 -0.05
C SER A 31 -32.63 0.05 -0.20
N TYR A 32 -31.36 0.46 -0.18
CA TYR A 32 -30.21 -0.41 -0.23
C TYR A 32 -29.22 -0.10 0.89
N LEU A 33 -28.71 -1.16 1.52
CA LEU A 33 -27.53 -1.11 2.35
C LEU A 33 -26.33 -1.52 1.50
N LYS A 34 -25.30 -0.68 1.48
CA LYS A 34 -24.03 -0.89 0.77
C LYS A 34 -22.93 -1.01 1.79
N GLY A 35 -21.96 -1.86 1.54
CA GLY A 35 -20.77 -1.90 2.36
C GLY A 35 -19.60 -2.49 1.61
N ALA A 36 -18.41 -2.04 1.95
CA ALA A 36 -17.18 -2.60 1.43
C ALA A 36 -16.10 -2.60 2.51
N THR A 37 -15.21 -3.57 2.44
CA THR A 37 -14.01 -3.58 3.26
C THR A 37 -12.87 -4.24 2.49
N GLY A 38 -11.66 -3.77 2.73
CA GLY A 38 -10.51 -4.36 2.08
C GLY A 38 -9.20 -3.69 2.42
N ILE A 39 -8.15 -4.32 1.91
CA ILE A 39 -6.78 -3.85 2.02
C ILE A 39 -6.36 -3.19 0.70
N PHE A 40 -5.60 -2.11 0.84
CA PHE A 40 -4.99 -1.35 -0.24
C PHE A 40 -3.48 -1.37 -0.01
N THR A 41 -2.74 -1.95 -0.94
CA THR A 41 -1.28 -2.01 -0.89
C THR A 41 -0.70 -0.97 -1.84
N GLN A 42 0.22 -0.14 -1.37
CA GLN A 42 0.99 0.79 -2.20
C GLN A 42 2.45 0.35 -2.25
N PRO A 43 3.04 0.22 -3.44
CA PRO A 43 4.47 -0.06 -3.56
C PRO A 43 5.28 1.14 -3.05
N PRO A 44 6.52 0.89 -2.58
CA PRO A 44 7.40 1.95 -2.10
C PRO A 44 7.73 2.97 -3.20
N GLN A 45 7.84 4.23 -2.83
CA GLN A 45 8.24 5.28 -3.77
C GLN A 45 9.77 5.33 -3.90
N THR A 46 10.29 5.61 -5.09
CA THR A 46 11.74 5.63 -5.38
C THR A 46 12.53 6.69 -4.58
N PHE A 47 11.88 7.68 -3.99
CA PHE A 47 12.55 8.66 -3.11
C PHE A 47 12.70 8.15 -1.67
N GLU A 48 11.90 7.18 -1.24
CA GLU A 48 11.95 6.62 0.11
C GLU A 48 13.18 5.71 0.31
N SER A 49 13.74 5.21 -0.79
CA SER A 49 14.93 4.35 -0.80
C SER A 49 16.23 5.16 -0.83
N TYR A 50 16.16 6.49 -1.01
CA TYR A 50 17.35 7.33 -1.04
C TYR A 50 18.06 7.30 0.32
N HIS A 51 19.31 6.87 0.31
CA HIS A 51 20.19 6.94 1.46
C HIS A 51 21.49 7.66 1.05
N PRO A 52 22.00 8.62 1.85
CA PRO A 52 23.20 9.38 1.51
C PRO A 52 24.48 8.53 1.50
N ASN A 53 24.44 7.33 2.09
CA ASN A 53 25.53 6.36 2.03
C ASN A 53 25.20 5.28 0.97
N PRO A 54 25.97 5.18 -0.14
CA PRO A 54 25.73 4.20 -1.20
C PRO A 54 25.95 2.73 -0.76
N ASP A 55 26.68 2.50 0.34
CA ASP A 55 26.88 1.15 0.89
C ASP A 55 25.67 0.64 1.69
N VAL A 56 24.71 1.53 1.96
CA VAL A 56 23.50 1.23 2.72
C VAL A 56 22.37 0.91 1.76
N ARG A 57 21.92 -0.35 1.78
CA ARG A 57 20.70 -0.76 1.09
C ARG A 57 19.50 -0.62 2.02
N THR A 58 18.51 0.15 1.59
CA THR A 58 17.21 0.28 2.26
C THR A 58 16.23 -0.67 1.59
N GLU A 59 15.84 -1.71 2.32
CA GLU A 59 14.71 -2.56 1.93
C GLU A 59 13.43 -1.86 2.42
N LEU A 60 12.51 -1.57 1.49
CA LEU A 60 11.21 -0.97 1.78
C LEU A 60 10.11 -1.99 1.57
N ASP A 61 9.32 -2.21 2.60
CA ASP A 61 8.07 -2.96 2.50
C ASP A 61 6.96 -2.10 1.91
N ASN A 62 5.98 -2.76 1.27
CA ASN A 62 4.78 -2.08 0.79
C ASN A 62 3.99 -1.44 1.93
N GLU A 63 3.50 -0.23 1.71
CA GLU A 63 2.54 0.41 2.60
C GLU A 63 1.18 -0.26 2.45
N ARG A 64 0.43 -0.36 3.56
CA ARG A 64 -0.89 -0.99 3.54
C ARG A 64 -1.92 -0.16 4.30
N ALA A 65 -3.10 -0.04 3.72
CA ALA A 65 -4.25 0.59 4.34
C ALA A 65 -5.41 -0.39 4.41
N TRP A 66 -6.05 -0.50 5.57
CA TRP A 66 -7.36 -1.11 5.70
C TRP A 66 -8.42 -0.03 5.59
N SER A 67 -9.43 -0.22 4.73
CA SER A 67 -10.61 0.66 4.70
C SER A 67 -11.89 -0.16 4.83
N THR A 68 -12.85 0.42 5.54
CA THR A 68 -14.22 -0.08 5.64
C THR A 68 -15.18 1.07 5.36
N THR A 69 -16.16 0.82 4.49
CA THR A 69 -17.25 1.74 4.18
C THR A 69 -18.59 1.06 4.43
N LEU A 70 -19.55 1.84 4.92
CA LEU A 70 -20.94 1.43 5.10
C LEU A 70 -21.82 2.58 4.63
N GLY A 71 -22.75 2.28 3.73
CA GLY A 71 -23.64 3.25 3.13
C GLY A 71 -25.09 2.80 3.13
N TYR A 72 -25.99 3.76 3.17
CA TYR A 72 -27.43 3.60 3.02
C TYR A 72 -27.91 4.47 1.86
N GLU A 73 -28.66 3.88 0.96
CA GLU A 73 -29.24 4.51 -0.22
C GLU A 73 -30.75 4.34 -0.18
N HIS A 74 -31.50 5.40 -0.47
CA HIS A 74 -32.96 5.38 -0.52
C HIS A 74 -33.49 6.25 -1.67
N GLN A 75 -34.31 5.67 -2.54
CA GLN A 75 -35.02 6.43 -3.58
C GLN A 75 -36.24 7.11 -2.94
N LEU A 76 -36.27 8.44 -2.98
CA LEU A 76 -37.40 9.23 -2.45
C LEU A 76 -38.51 9.40 -3.51
N THR A 77 -38.11 9.60 -4.76
CA THR A 77 -38.98 9.68 -5.95
C THR A 77 -38.22 9.19 -7.17
N ASP A 78 -38.87 8.97 -8.31
CA ASP A 78 -38.18 8.58 -9.55
C ASP A 78 -37.05 9.54 -9.98
N ALA A 79 -37.06 10.78 -9.48
CA ALA A 79 -36.07 11.81 -9.80
C ALA A 79 -35.09 12.12 -8.64
N ILE A 80 -35.34 11.63 -7.42
CA ILE A 80 -34.57 12.00 -6.23
C ILE A 80 -34.16 10.76 -5.43
N SER A 81 -32.87 10.65 -5.15
CA SER A 81 -32.28 9.65 -4.25
C SER A 81 -31.50 10.30 -3.12
N LEU A 82 -31.59 9.73 -1.93
CA LEU A 82 -30.78 10.07 -0.77
C LEU A 82 -29.71 8.99 -0.57
N GLU A 83 -28.48 9.42 -0.32
CA GLU A 83 -27.38 8.52 0.05
C GLU A 83 -26.63 9.07 1.26
N VAL A 84 -26.33 8.18 2.20
CA VAL A 84 -25.52 8.46 3.38
C VAL A 84 -24.42 7.42 3.46
N GLU A 85 -23.17 7.85 3.55
CA GLU A 85 -22.01 6.96 3.67
C GLU A 85 -21.16 7.34 4.88
N ALA A 86 -20.69 6.31 5.59
CA ALA A 86 -19.68 6.43 6.62
C ALA A 86 -18.47 5.55 6.25
N SER A 87 -17.27 6.07 6.47
CA SER A 87 -16.04 5.37 6.18
C SER A 87 -15.04 5.49 7.32
N THR A 88 -14.21 4.46 7.46
CA THR A 88 -13.06 4.46 8.36
C THR A 88 -11.87 3.82 7.67
N SER A 89 -10.67 4.32 7.99
CA SER A 89 -9.42 3.85 7.41
C SER A 89 -8.33 3.79 8.46
N ALA A 90 -7.53 2.72 8.44
CA ALA A 90 -6.33 2.56 9.24
C ALA A 90 -5.14 2.28 8.34
N TRP A 91 -4.01 2.94 8.60
CA TRP A 91 -2.81 2.88 7.78
C TRP A 91 -1.69 2.20 8.56
N THR A 92 -0.92 1.35 7.89
CA THR A 92 0.35 0.83 8.40
C THR A 92 1.47 1.45 7.57
N THR A 93 2.28 2.28 8.21
CA THR A 93 3.47 2.90 7.60
C THR A 93 4.52 1.84 7.28
N SER A 94 5.22 2.01 6.16
CA SER A 94 6.32 1.13 5.74
C SER A 94 7.39 1.02 6.83
N SER A 95 7.84 -0.20 7.11
CA SER A 95 9.03 -0.44 7.92
C SER A 95 10.25 -0.51 7.01
N SER A 96 11.22 0.37 7.20
CA SER A 96 12.52 0.27 6.52
C SER A 96 13.44 -0.66 7.31
N ARG A 97 14.03 -1.64 6.62
CA ARG A 97 15.11 -2.45 7.19
C ARG A 97 16.40 -2.06 6.50
N THR A 98 17.33 -1.54 7.30
CA THR A 98 18.66 -1.19 6.82
C THR A 98 19.55 -2.42 6.95
N ARG A 99 20.03 -2.97 5.83
CA ARG A 99 21.04 -4.02 5.84
C ARG A 99 22.40 -3.40 5.52
N THR A 100 23.29 -3.37 6.49
CA THR A 100 24.69 -3.04 6.24
C THR A 100 25.35 -4.23 5.56
N SER A 101 25.92 -4.00 4.38
CA SER A 101 26.82 -4.98 3.78
C SER A 101 28.04 -5.14 4.69
N PRO A 102 28.51 -6.37 4.98
CA PRO A 102 29.75 -6.55 5.72
C PRO A 102 30.89 -5.98 4.88
N THR A 103 31.38 -4.79 5.24
CA THR A 103 32.57 -4.18 4.66
C THR A 103 33.73 -5.16 4.80
N CYS A 104 34.37 -5.47 3.67
CA CYS A 104 35.53 -6.35 3.60
C CYS A 104 36.56 -5.96 4.67
N ALA A 105 36.96 -6.94 5.50
CA ALA A 105 38.03 -6.75 6.46
C ALA A 105 39.32 -6.34 5.72
N PRO A 106 40.08 -5.34 6.20
CA PRO A 106 41.36 -5.01 5.61
C PRO A 106 42.29 -6.21 5.77
N THR A 107 42.70 -6.78 4.64
CA THR A 107 43.72 -7.84 4.61
C THR A 107 45.04 -7.20 5.03
N SER A 108 45.47 -7.45 6.27
CA SER A 108 46.80 -7.04 6.73
C SER A 108 47.85 -7.88 6.00
N SER A 109 48.51 -7.30 5.01
CA SER A 109 49.74 -7.85 4.44
C SER A 109 50.84 -7.79 5.50
N THR A 110 51.41 -8.95 5.83
CA THR A 110 52.67 -9.06 6.59
C THR A 110 53.79 -9.35 5.61
#